data_AF-R6VSP2-F1
#
_entry.id   AF-R6VSP2-F1
#
_cell.length_a   1.000
_cell.length_b   1.000
_cell.length_c   1.000
_cell.angle_alpha   90.00
_cell.angle_beta   90.00
_cell.angle_gamma   90.00
#
_symmetry.space_group_name_H-M   'P 1'
#
loop_
_entity.id
_entity.type
_entity.pdbx_description
1 polymer ?
#
loop_
_entity_poly.entity_id
_entity_poly.type
_entity_poly.pdbx_seq_one_letter_code
_entity_poly.pdbx_strand_id
1 'polypeptide(L)'
;MLDKQCAELLRNGDTSWTRLFERGVTQALIKQYTNSVNTFSAAIDENPSNPFLYLNGSTTRAEMIDFISSIDNSYQRITIDSDPANRLNTNSKRTYSYDEAVADLNKAIKLFPDFAYAYYNRANLQALSGQLPEAFEDYSKAIELNPAFAEAYYNRGVIQIFMKDTRKGCLDLSKAGELGILEAYEVLKRYAQMED
;
A
#
# COMPACT_ATOMS: atom_id res chain seq x y z
N MET A 1 33.72 -7.15 25.05
CA MET A 1 32.59 -8.04 25.43
C MET A 1 31.51 -7.14 26.01
N LEU A 2 30.40 -6.95 25.29
CA LEU A 2 29.24 -6.25 25.87
C LEU A 2 28.68 -7.13 26.98
N ASP A 3 28.52 -6.55 28.17
CA ASP A 3 28.00 -7.20 29.37
C ASP A 3 26.61 -7.79 29.09
N LYS A 4 26.32 -9.00 29.59
CA LYS A 4 25.02 -9.66 29.45
C LYS A 4 23.89 -8.77 29.96
N GLN A 5 24.13 -7.98 31.01
CA GLN A 5 23.17 -7.00 31.51
C GLN A 5 22.94 -5.85 30.53
N CYS A 6 23.96 -5.34 29.84
CA CYS A 6 23.77 -4.35 28.77
C CYS A 6 23.03 -4.95 27.57
N ALA A 7 23.31 -6.21 27.20
CA ALA A 7 22.60 -6.91 26.15
C ALA A 7 21.15 -7.24 26.52
N GLU A 8 20.87 -7.53 27.80
CA GLU A 8 19.52 -7.72 28.35
C GLU A 8 18.77 -6.39 28.50
N LEU A 9 19.43 -5.29 28.90
CA LEU A 9 18.82 -3.95 28.91
C LEU A 9 18.57 -3.41 27.50
N LEU A 10 19.36 -3.80 26.50
CA LEU A 10 19.07 -3.55 25.08
C LEU A 10 17.95 -4.46 24.56
N ARG A 11 17.82 -5.71 25.06
CA ARG A 11 16.69 -6.61 24.74
C ARG A 11 15.39 -6.22 25.45
N ASN A 12 15.49 -5.71 26.67
CA ASN A 12 14.40 -5.27 27.54
C ASN A 12 14.19 -3.74 27.44
N GLY A 13 14.88 -3.08 26.48
CA GLY A 13 15.05 -1.63 26.45
C GLY A 13 13.84 -0.91 25.88
N ASP A 14 13.06 -0.27 26.76
CA ASP A 14 11.76 0.37 26.49
C ASP A 14 10.96 -0.31 25.37
N THR A 15 10.01 -1.13 25.78
CA THR A 15 8.80 -1.48 25.03
C THR A 15 7.87 -0.27 24.84
N SER A 16 8.41 0.93 24.69
CA SER A 16 7.61 2.08 24.27
C SER A 16 7.22 1.88 22.81
N TRP A 17 5.94 2.08 22.51
CA TRP A 17 5.42 2.05 21.14
C TRP A 17 6.25 2.92 20.18
N THR A 18 6.91 3.98 20.67
CA THR A 18 7.79 4.85 19.87
C THR A 18 9.02 4.13 19.32
N ARG A 19 9.74 3.38 20.17
CA ARG A 19 10.89 2.57 19.72
C ARG A 19 10.46 1.43 18.81
N LEU A 20 9.33 0.79 19.13
CA LEU A 20 8.76 -0.24 18.28
C LEU A 20 8.38 0.33 16.91
N PHE A 21 7.80 1.52 16.86
CA PHE A 21 7.49 2.22 15.62
C PHE A 21 8.75 2.49 14.78
N GLU A 22 9.79 3.10 15.36
CA GLU A 22 11.06 3.36 14.66
C GLU A 22 11.70 2.07 14.12
N ARG A 23 11.67 1.00 14.92
CA ARG A 23 12.18 -0.32 14.54
C ARG A 23 11.35 -0.92 13.40
N GLY A 24 10.02 -0.87 13.47
CA GLY A 24 9.12 -1.37 12.44
C GLY A 24 9.37 -0.66 11.11
N VAL A 25 9.45 0.68 11.12
CA VAL A 25 9.79 1.47 9.93
C VAL A 25 11.15 1.06 9.36
N THR A 26 12.17 0.92 10.20
CA THR A 26 13.52 0.50 9.76
C THR A 26 13.47 -0.88 9.12
N GLN A 27 12.75 -1.83 9.71
CA GLN A 27 12.59 -3.18 9.18
C GLN A 27 11.85 -3.19 7.84
N ALA A 28 10.81 -2.36 7.66
CA ALA A 28 10.12 -2.20 6.39
C ALA A 28 11.08 -1.69 5.30
N LEU A 29 11.87 -0.65 5.59
CA LEU A 29 12.83 -0.06 4.65
C LEU A 29 13.90 -1.07 4.16
N ILE A 30 14.37 -1.94 5.05
CA ILE A 30 15.31 -3.02 4.68
C ILE A 30 14.60 -4.30 4.20
N LYS A 31 13.30 -4.22 3.89
CA LYS A 31 12.45 -5.29 3.35
C LYS A 31 12.31 -6.52 4.25
N GLN A 32 12.52 -6.37 5.55
CA GLN A 32 12.21 -7.39 6.55
C GLN A 32 10.72 -7.34 6.91
N TYR A 33 9.85 -7.56 5.92
CA TYR A 33 8.42 -7.33 6.04
C TYR A 33 7.76 -8.08 7.21
N THR A 34 8.02 -9.39 7.36
CA THR A 34 7.46 -10.19 8.46
C THR A 34 7.86 -9.64 9.83
N ASN A 35 9.13 -9.24 9.99
CA ASN A 35 9.62 -8.65 11.24
C ASN A 35 8.96 -7.29 11.51
N SER A 36 8.83 -6.48 10.47
CA SER A 36 8.18 -5.17 10.54
C SER A 36 6.72 -5.29 10.97
N VAL A 37 5.94 -6.16 10.31
CA VAL A 37 4.52 -6.41 10.64
C VAL A 37 4.38 -6.86 12.09
N ASN A 38 5.19 -7.82 12.54
CA ASN A 38 5.16 -8.27 13.94
C ASN A 38 5.51 -7.15 14.92
N THR A 39 6.46 -6.29 14.55
CA THR A 39 6.87 -5.15 15.39
C THR A 39 5.78 -4.08 15.45
N PHE A 40 5.07 -3.80 14.35
CA PHE A 40 3.92 -2.91 14.36
C PHE A 40 2.76 -3.48 15.17
N SER A 41 2.49 -4.78 15.11
CA SER A 41 1.49 -5.43 15.97
C SER A 41 1.82 -5.22 17.46
N ALA A 42 3.08 -5.45 17.86
CA ALA A 42 3.50 -5.18 19.23
C ALA A 42 3.39 -3.69 19.62
N ALA A 43 3.68 -2.76 18.68
CA ALA A 43 3.50 -1.33 18.92
C ALA A 43 2.02 -0.97 19.13
N ILE A 44 1.12 -1.61 18.38
CA ILE A 44 -0.33 -1.43 18.48
C ILE A 44 -0.84 -1.92 19.83
N ASP A 45 -0.33 -3.05 20.34
CA ASP A 45 -0.70 -3.57 21.65
C ASP A 45 -0.38 -2.57 22.78
N GLU A 46 0.73 -1.83 22.66
CA GLU A 46 1.16 -0.80 23.60
C GLU A 46 0.40 0.54 23.43
N ASN A 47 0.01 0.90 22.21
CA ASN A 47 -0.71 2.15 21.94
C ASN A 47 -1.77 2.00 20.83
N PRO A 48 -2.92 1.38 21.12
CA PRO A 48 -3.95 1.07 20.12
C PRO A 48 -4.73 2.31 19.66
N SER A 49 -4.48 3.47 20.25
CA SER A 49 -5.11 4.74 19.87
C SER A 49 -4.30 5.52 18.84
N ASN A 50 -3.09 5.08 18.51
CA ASN A 50 -2.24 5.77 17.53
C ASN A 50 -2.56 5.30 16.10
N PRO A 51 -3.12 6.17 15.23
CA PRO A 51 -3.50 5.81 13.86
C PRO A 51 -2.30 5.46 12.97
N PHE A 52 -1.13 6.04 13.25
CA PHE A 52 0.06 5.87 12.41
C PHE A 52 0.65 4.45 12.51
N LEU A 53 0.41 3.74 13.61
CA LEU A 53 0.83 2.36 13.76
C LEU A 53 0.09 1.44 12.78
N TYR A 54 -1.23 1.61 12.70
CA TYR A 54 -2.06 0.90 11.74
C TYR A 54 -1.73 1.29 10.30
N LEU A 55 -1.52 2.59 10.03
CA LEU A 55 -1.19 3.06 8.69
C LEU A 55 0.12 2.47 8.17
N ASN A 56 1.19 2.52 8.98
CA ASN A 56 2.49 1.96 8.57
C ASN A 56 2.47 0.42 8.52
N GLY A 57 1.74 -0.23 9.44
CA GLY A 57 1.51 -1.68 9.39
C GLY A 57 0.80 -2.11 8.12
N SER A 58 -0.26 -1.39 7.73
CA SER A 58 -0.98 -1.60 6.48
C SER A 58 -0.08 -1.45 5.25
N THR A 59 0.66 -0.34 5.16
CA THR A 59 1.61 -0.10 4.06
C THR A 59 2.65 -1.22 3.98
N THR A 60 3.20 -1.65 5.12
CA THR A 60 4.16 -2.76 5.17
C THR A 60 3.54 -4.07 4.65
N ARG A 61 2.30 -4.39 5.05
CA ARG A 61 1.60 -5.59 4.56
C ARG A 61 1.38 -5.52 3.04
N ALA A 62 0.95 -4.36 2.54
CA ALA A 62 0.74 -4.16 1.11
C ALA A 62 2.04 -4.33 0.31
N GLU A 63 3.14 -3.69 0.75
CA GLU A 63 4.46 -3.84 0.12
C GLU A 63 4.96 -5.29 0.16
N MET A 64 4.71 -6.02 1.25
CA MET A 64 5.04 -7.43 1.35
C MET A 64 4.31 -8.26 0.28
N ILE A 65 3.01 -8.00 0.11
CA ILE A 65 2.17 -8.69 -0.89
C ILE A 65 2.66 -8.37 -2.30
N ASP A 66 2.91 -7.09 -2.61
CA ASP A 66 3.43 -6.66 -3.91
C ASP A 66 4.80 -7.29 -4.20
N PHE A 67 5.68 -7.37 -3.19
CA PHE A 67 6.97 -8.03 -3.32
C PHE A 67 6.83 -9.52 -3.65
N ILE A 68 5.97 -10.25 -2.93
CA ILE A 68 5.69 -11.67 -3.20
C ILE A 68 5.09 -11.85 -4.60
N SER A 69 4.14 -10.99 -4.97
CA SER A 69 3.53 -10.95 -6.31
C SER A 69 4.58 -10.76 -7.41
N SER A 70 5.52 -9.84 -7.19
CA SER A 70 6.60 -9.59 -8.16
C SER A 70 7.52 -10.80 -8.34
N ILE A 71 7.84 -11.52 -7.26
CA ILE A 71 8.67 -12.73 -7.28
C ILE A 71 7.95 -13.85 -8.04
N ASP A 72 6.69 -14.11 -7.72
CA ASP A 72 5.92 -15.19 -8.34
C ASP A 72 5.72 -14.95 -9.84
N ASN A 73 5.65 -13.69 -10.29
CA ASN A 73 5.56 -13.34 -11.71
C ASN A 73 6.93 -13.36 -12.43
N SER A 74 8.04 -13.10 -11.73
CA SER A 74 9.38 -13.05 -12.35
C SER A 74 10.07 -14.41 -12.47
N TYR A 75 9.71 -15.38 -11.62
CA TYR A 75 10.34 -16.70 -11.63
C TYR A 75 9.40 -17.75 -12.23
N GLN A 76 9.84 -18.44 -13.28
CA GLN A 76 9.34 -19.80 -13.53
C GLN A 76 9.65 -20.59 -12.27
N ARG A 77 8.61 -20.99 -11.52
CA ARG A 77 8.76 -21.77 -10.28
C ARG A 77 9.71 -22.92 -10.55
N ILE A 78 10.93 -22.86 -10.00
CA ILE A 78 11.80 -24.04 -9.92
C ILE A 78 11.24 -24.86 -8.76
N THR A 79 10.16 -25.58 -9.02
CA THR A 79 9.75 -26.67 -8.15
C THR A 79 10.80 -27.76 -8.30
N ILE A 80 11.59 -27.98 -7.25
CA ILE A 80 12.40 -29.19 -7.10
C ILE A 80 11.41 -30.30 -6.72
N ASP A 81 10.58 -30.68 -7.70
CA ASP A 81 9.78 -31.90 -7.63
C ASP A 81 10.58 -33.02 -8.31
N SER A 82 10.69 -34.15 -7.61
CA SER A 82 11.35 -35.36 -8.11
C SER A 82 10.68 -35.92 -9.36
N ASP A 83 9.42 -35.58 -9.62
CA ASP A 83 8.68 -36.00 -10.81
C ASP A 83 8.60 -34.86 -11.87
N PRO A 84 9.25 -35.01 -13.04
CA PRO A 84 9.17 -34.06 -14.15
C PRO A 84 7.75 -33.76 -14.65
N ALA A 85 6.80 -34.69 -14.51
CA ALA A 85 5.44 -34.53 -15.02
C ALA A 85 4.59 -33.55 -14.20
N ASN A 86 4.85 -33.43 -12.89
CA ASN A 86 4.15 -32.48 -12.02
C ASN A 86 4.70 -31.04 -12.10
N ARG A 87 5.92 -30.87 -12.64
CA ARG A 87 6.56 -29.54 -12.84
C ARG A 87 5.74 -28.63 -13.75
N LEU A 88 4.95 -29.21 -14.66
CA LEU A 88 4.16 -28.49 -15.64
C LEU A 88 2.70 -28.24 -15.20
N ASN A 89 2.25 -28.83 -14.09
CA ASN A 89 0.83 -28.87 -13.73
C ASN A 89 0.43 -28.00 -12.52
N THR A 90 1.30 -27.08 -12.08
CA THR A 90 0.98 -26.14 -10.98
C THR A 90 0.79 -24.71 -11.48
N ASN A 91 -0.08 -24.54 -12.48
CA ASN A 91 -0.64 -23.24 -12.89
C ASN A 91 -1.70 -22.72 -11.90
N SER A 92 -1.51 -22.92 -10.59
CA SER A 92 -2.33 -22.23 -9.60
C SER A 92 -1.88 -20.78 -9.53
N LYS A 93 -2.60 -19.91 -10.23
CA LYS A 93 -2.47 -18.45 -10.06
C LYS A 93 -2.74 -18.13 -8.60
N ARG A 94 -1.71 -17.74 -7.85
CA ARG A 94 -1.86 -17.32 -6.45
C ARG A 94 -2.70 -16.04 -6.43
N THR A 95 -3.74 -16.03 -5.60
CA THR A 95 -4.54 -14.83 -5.33
C THR A 95 -3.92 -14.11 -4.14
N TYR A 96 -3.70 -12.80 -4.29
CA TYR A 96 -3.22 -11.92 -3.24
C TYR A 96 -4.39 -11.15 -2.65
N SER A 97 -4.53 -11.15 -1.33
CA SER A 97 -5.58 -10.41 -0.61
C SER A 97 -4.96 -9.31 0.23
N TYR A 98 -5.55 -8.12 0.16
CA TYR A 98 -5.19 -6.94 0.94
C TYR A 98 -6.09 -6.73 2.17
N ASP A 99 -6.90 -7.72 2.56
CA ASP A 99 -7.96 -7.56 3.57
C ASP A 99 -7.42 -7.07 4.93
N GLU A 100 -6.31 -7.62 5.41
CA GLU A 100 -5.69 -7.17 6.67
C GLU A 100 -5.18 -5.73 6.57
N ALA A 101 -4.55 -5.37 5.46
CA ALA A 101 -4.04 -4.02 5.22
C ALA A 101 -5.19 -3.00 5.13
N VAL A 102 -6.31 -3.38 4.49
CA VAL A 102 -7.53 -2.56 4.46
C VAL A 102 -8.16 -2.44 5.84
N ALA A 103 -8.18 -3.52 6.65
CA ALA A 103 -8.69 -3.49 8.01
C ALA A 103 -7.89 -2.54 8.91
N ASP A 104 -6.57 -2.53 8.79
CA ASP A 104 -5.71 -1.56 9.47
C ASP A 104 -6.03 -0.12 9.05
N LEU A 105 -6.21 0.15 7.76
CA LEU A 105 -6.56 1.49 7.28
C LEU A 105 -7.95 1.93 7.75
N ASN A 106 -8.91 1.02 7.82
CA ASN A 106 -10.22 1.29 8.43
C ASN A 106 -10.07 1.74 9.89
N LYS A 107 -9.17 1.09 10.64
CA LYS A 107 -8.88 1.46 12.02
C LYS A 107 -8.17 2.81 12.11
N ALA A 108 -7.19 3.07 11.24
CA ALA A 108 -6.48 4.35 11.16
C ALA A 108 -7.45 5.50 10.86
N ILE A 109 -8.33 5.34 9.88
CA ILE A 109 -9.36 6.33 9.49
C ILE A 109 -10.33 6.59 10.65
N LYS A 110 -10.75 5.54 11.37
CA LYS A 110 -11.62 5.71 12.53
C LYS A 110 -10.97 6.54 13.66
N LEU A 111 -9.66 6.38 13.84
CA LEU A 111 -8.90 7.11 14.86
C LEU A 111 -8.54 8.53 14.43
N PHE A 112 -8.28 8.74 13.14
CA PHE A 112 -7.92 10.04 12.58
C PHE A 112 -8.56 10.25 11.19
N PRO A 113 -9.81 10.72 11.15
CA PRO A 113 -10.63 10.79 9.93
C PRO A 113 -10.24 11.93 8.99
N ASP A 114 -9.40 12.87 9.41
CA ASP A 114 -8.98 14.00 8.58
C ASP A 114 -7.62 13.74 7.89
N PHE A 115 -7.13 12.50 7.93
CA PHE A 115 -5.86 12.14 7.33
C PHE A 115 -6.01 11.65 5.89
N ALA A 116 -5.82 12.57 4.94
CA ALA A 116 -5.92 12.30 3.49
C ALA A 116 -5.16 11.04 3.04
N TYR A 117 -3.94 10.81 3.53
CA TYR A 117 -3.12 9.65 3.15
C TYR A 117 -3.74 8.30 3.54
N ALA A 118 -4.55 8.23 4.61
CA ALA A 118 -5.19 6.98 4.98
C ALA A 118 -6.25 6.56 3.95
N TYR A 119 -7.05 7.52 3.46
CA TYR A 119 -8.01 7.28 2.37
C TYR A 119 -7.30 6.95 1.06
N TYR A 120 -6.27 7.73 0.69
CA TYR A 120 -5.48 7.46 -0.51
C TYR A 120 -4.86 6.05 -0.49
N ASN A 121 -4.25 5.64 0.63
CA ASN A 121 -3.68 4.31 0.75
C ASN A 121 -4.76 3.23 0.65
N ARG A 122 -5.95 3.43 1.24
CA ARG A 122 -7.04 2.45 1.17
C ARG A 122 -7.60 2.32 -0.25
N ALA A 123 -7.74 3.46 -0.94
CA ALA A 123 -8.13 3.51 -2.35
C ALA A 123 -7.15 2.74 -3.25
N ASN A 124 -5.84 2.86 -3.01
CA ASN A 124 -4.84 2.09 -3.76
C ASN A 124 -5.07 0.57 -3.60
N LEU A 125 -5.30 0.09 -2.38
CA LEU A 125 -5.53 -1.34 -2.12
C LEU A 125 -6.86 -1.85 -2.69
N GLN A 126 -7.91 -1.04 -2.61
CA GLN A 126 -9.21 -1.35 -3.23
C GLN A 126 -9.08 -1.42 -4.75
N ALA A 127 -8.37 -0.47 -5.37
CA ALA A 127 -8.12 -0.46 -6.80
C ALA A 127 -7.35 -1.71 -7.26
N LEU A 128 -6.29 -2.10 -6.53
CA LEU A 128 -5.55 -3.35 -6.78
C LEU A 128 -6.42 -4.60 -6.63
N SER A 129 -7.44 -4.53 -5.79
CA SER A 129 -8.41 -5.59 -5.55
C SER A 129 -9.61 -5.54 -6.52
N GLY A 130 -9.63 -4.60 -7.47
CA GLY A 130 -10.71 -4.40 -8.45
C GLY A 130 -11.98 -3.72 -7.89
N GLN A 131 -11.95 -3.23 -6.65
CA GLN A 131 -13.02 -2.48 -6.00
C GLN A 131 -12.96 -1.01 -6.42
N LEU A 132 -13.20 -0.76 -7.72
CA LEU A 132 -13.01 0.56 -8.34
C LEU A 132 -13.99 1.63 -7.82
N PRO A 133 -15.29 1.35 -7.59
CA PRO A 133 -16.20 2.33 -7.02
C PRO A 133 -15.76 2.80 -5.63
N GLU A 134 -15.35 1.87 -4.76
CA GLU A 134 -14.88 2.17 -3.41
C GLU A 134 -13.59 2.98 -3.44
N ALA A 135 -12.64 2.61 -4.32
CA ALA A 135 -11.41 3.36 -4.52
C ALA A 135 -11.67 4.80 -5.00
N PHE A 136 -12.64 4.99 -5.89
CA PHE A 136 -13.03 6.32 -6.37
C PHE A 136 -13.54 7.22 -5.24
N GLU A 137 -14.37 6.69 -4.34
CA GLU A 137 -14.88 7.43 -3.18
C GLU A 137 -13.74 7.84 -2.24
N ASP A 138 -12.82 6.92 -1.95
CA ASP A 138 -11.70 7.18 -1.06
C ASP A 138 -10.68 8.16 -1.66
N TYR A 139 -10.37 8.08 -2.97
CA TYR A 139 -9.57 9.13 -3.61
C TYR A 139 -10.27 10.48 -3.57
N SER A 140 -11.59 10.51 -3.78
CA SER A 140 -12.36 11.75 -3.68
C SER A 140 -12.29 12.34 -2.28
N LYS A 141 -12.36 11.50 -1.24
CA LYS A 141 -12.20 11.96 0.14
C LYS A 141 -10.78 12.45 0.43
N ALA A 142 -9.76 11.78 -0.09
CA ALA A 142 -8.37 12.23 0.04
C ALA A 142 -8.15 13.61 -0.61
N ILE A 143 -8.75 13.86 -1.77
CA ILE A 143 -8.71 15.15 -2.48
C ILE A 143 -9.49 16.23 -1.72
N GLU A 144 -10.65 15.90 -1.14
CA GLU A 144 -11.42 16.84 -0.31
C GLU A 144 -10.60 17.32 0.91
N LEU A 145 -9.91 16.38 1.57
CA LEU A 145 -9.06 16.68 2.74
C LEU A 145 -7.75 17.38 2.34
N ASN A 146 -7.18 17.06 1.17
CA ASN A 146 -5.99 17.70 0.64
C ASN A 146 -6.14 18.02 -0.86
N PRO A 147 -6.59 19.23 -1.22
CA PRO A 147 -6.76 19.65 -2.61
C PRO A 147 -5.47 19.75 -3.44
N ALA A 148 -4.30 19.64 -2.81
CA ALA A 148 -3.00 19.63 -3.49
C ALA A 148 -2.45 18.20 -3.66
N PHE A 149 -3.24 17.16 -3.39
CA PHE A 149 -2.80 15.77 -3.46
C PHE A 149 -2.74 15.25 -4.90
N ALA A 150 -1.64 15.54 -5.59
CA ALA A 150 -1.45 15.24 -7.01
C ALA A 150 -1.67 13.76 -7.35
N GLU A 151 -1.15 12.85 -6.54
CA GLU A 151 -1.24 11.40 -6.76
C GLU A 151 -2.68 10.89 -6.65
N ALA A 152 -3.48 11.47 -5.75
CA ALA A 152 -4.89 11.12 -5.62
C ALA A 152 -5.68 11.53 -6.88
N TYR A 153 -5.41 12.71 -7.44
CA TYR A 153 -5.97 13.12 -8.74
C TYR A 153 -5.54 12.16 -9.85
N TYR A 154 -4.25 11.83 -9.92
CA TYR A 154 -3.73 10.95 -10.96
C TYR A 154 -4.44 9.58 -10.92
N ASN A 155 -4.46 8.92 -9.76
CA ASN A 155 -5.04 7.59 -9.63
C ASN A 155 -6.56 7.61 -9.84
N ARG A 156 -7.27 8.62 -9.32
CA ARG A 156 -8.71 8.76 -9.55
C ARG A 156 -9.04 8.98 -11.02
N GLY A 157 -8.21 9.75 -11.74
CA GLY A 157 -8.36 9.99 -13.17
C GLY A 157 -8.20 8.72 -14.00
N VAL A 158 -7.20 7.90 -13.68
CA VAL A 158 -6.99 6.57 -14.30
C VAL A 158 -8.19 5.66 -14.06
N ILE A 159 -8.72 5.61 -12.83
CA ILE A 159 -9.90 4.78 -12.51
C ILE A 159 -11.13 5.25 -13.28
N GLN A 160 -11.37 6.56 -13.38
CA GLN A 160 -12.51 7.10 -14.14
C GLN A 160 -12.45 6.72 -15.62
N ILE A 161 -11.27 6.81 -16.24
CA ILE A 161 -11.09 6.36 -17.63
C ILE A 161 -11.40 4.87 -17.77
N PHE A 162 -10.92 4.04 -16.84
CA PHE A 162 -11.22 2.61 -16.85
C PHE A 162 -12.73 2.33 -16.69
N MET A 163 -13.43 3.14 -15.89
CA MET A 163 -14.89 3.13 -15.74
C MET A 163 -15.65 3.80 -16.89
N LYS A 164 -14.96 4.18 -17.98
CA LYS A 164 -15.51 4.83 -19.19
C LYS A 164 -16.00 6.27 -18.99
N ASP A 165 -15.64 6.92 -17.89
CA ASP A 165 -15.83 8.37 -17.70
C ASP A 165 -14.57 9.14 -18.14
N THR A 166 -14.19 8.97 -19.41
CA THR A 166 -12.93 9.46 -19.96
C THR A 166 -12.76 10.97 -19.78
N ARG A 167 -13.84 11.74 -19.98
CA ARG A 167 -13.79 13.19 -19.87
C ARG A 167 -13.41 13.65 -18.48
N LYS A 168 -14.06 13.13 -17.43
CA LYS A 168 -13.71 13.51 -16.05
C LYS A 168 -12.32 12.99 -15.67
N GLY A 169 -11.96 11.80 -16.14
CA GLY A 169 -10.63 11.25 -15.88
C GLY A 169 -9.50 12.11 -16.48
N CYS A 170 -9.71 12.66 -17.69
CA CYS A 170 -8.78 13.61 -18.29
C CYS A 170 -8.68 14.93 -17.49
N LEU A 171 -9.77 15.41 -16.88
CA LEU A 171 -9.71 16.60 -16.02
C LEU A 171 -8.85 16.35 -14.78
N ASP A 172 -9.02 15.20 -14.13
CA ASP A 172 -8.22 14.82 -12.97
C ASP A 172 -6.74 14.63 -13.33
N LEU A 173 -6.44 13.98 -14.46
CA LEU A 173 -5.06 13.85 -14.95
C LEU A 173 -4.44 15.21 -15.28
N SER A 174 -5.19 16.13 -15.89
CA SER A 174 -4.72 17.50 -16.13
C SER A 174 -4.37 18.17 -14.79
N LYS A 175 -5.23 17.99 -13.77
CA LYS A 175 -4.98 18.56 -12.45
C LYS A 175 -3.76 17.96 -11.77
N ALA A 176 -3.54 16.65 -11.89
CA ALA A 176 -2.34 15.99 -11.38
C ALA A 176 -1.06 16.55 -12.04
N GLY A 177 -1.10 16.79 -13.35
CA GLY A 177 -0.01 17.44 -14.09
C GLY A 177 0.29 18.86 -13.60
N GLU A 178 -0.73 19.68 -13.38
CA GLU A 178 -0.59 21.03 -12.80
C GLU A 178 0.06 21.01 -11.41
N LEU A 179 -0.23 19.97 -10.63
CA LEU A 179 0.30 19.77 -9.28
C LEU A 179 1.69 19.08 -9.26
N GLY A 180 2.24 18.74 -10.43
CA GLY A 180 3.64 18.30 -10.57
C GLY A 180 3.84 16.87 -11.10
N ILE A 181 2.79 16.09 -11.38
CA ILE A 181 2.91 14.76 -11.99
C ILE A 181 2.97 14.90 -13.51
N LEU A 182 4.16 15.20 -14.04
CA LEU A 182 4.37 15.45 -15.47
C LEU A 182 3.95 14.27 -16.35
N GLU A 183 4.07 13.04 -15.83
CA GLU A 183 3.65 11.81 -16.49
C GLU A 183 2.15 11.80 -16.83
N ALA A 184 1.33 12.57 -16.10
CA ALA A 184 -0.09 12.71 -16.38
C ALA A 184 -0.35 13.26 -17.79
N TYR A 185 0.51 14.16 -18.28
CA TYR A 185 0.39 14.70 -19.64
C TYR A 185 0.68 13.66 -20.71
N GLU A 186 1.54 12.68 -20.44
CA GLU A 186 1.79 11.57 -21.37
C GLU A 186 0.59 10.64 -21.46
N VAL A 187 -0.14 10.45 -20.36
CA VAL A 187 -1.42 9.72 -20.37
C VAL A 187 -2.45 10.48 -21.19
N LEU A 188 -2.61 11.79 -20.98
CA LEU A 188 -3.57 12.63 -21.71
C LEU A 188 -3.37 12.60 -23.22
N LYS A 189 -2.12 12.64 -23.70
CA LYS A 189 -1.80 12.56 -25.14
C LYS A 189 -2.40 11.33 -25.81
N ARG A 190 -2.48 10.20 -25.10
CA ARG A 190 -3.04 8.95 -25.64
C ARG A 190 -4.54 9.01 -25.84
N TYR A 191 -5.24 9.75 -24.98
CA TYR A 191 -6.70 9.89 -25.04
C TYR A 191 -7.16 11.04 -25.93
N ALA A 192 -6.34 12.08 -26.12
CA ALA A 192 -6.60 13.14 -27.09
C ALA A 192 -6.62 12.63 -28.55
N GLN A 193 -5.90 11.54 -28.84
CA GLN A 193 -5.85 10.93 -30.18
C GLN A 193 -7.04 9.98 -30.48
N MET A 194 -7.95 9.77 -29.53
CA MET A 194 -9.10 8.88 -29.67
C MET A 194 -10.42 9.60 -30.00
N GLU A 195 -10.40 10.93 -30.11
CA GLU A 195 -11.58 11.76 -30.41
C GLU A 195 -11.70 12.15 -31.90
N ASP A 196 -10.86 11.60 -32.78
CA ASP A 196 -10.92 11.73 -34.26
C ASP A 196 -11.59 10.50 -34.92
#